data_AF-A0AAU1WSK5-F1
#
_entry.id   AF-A0AAU1WSK5-F1
#
_cell.length_a   1.000
_cell.length_b   1.000
_cell.length_c   1.000
_cell.angle_alpha   90.00
_cell.angle_beta   90.00
_cell.angle_gamma   90.00
#
_symmetry.space_group_name_H-M   'P 1'
#
loop_
_entity.id
_entity.type
_entity.pdbx_description
1 polymer ?
#
loop_
_entity_poly.entity_id
_entity_poly.type
_entity_poly.pdbx_seq_one_letter_code
_entity_poly.pdbx_strand_id
1 'polypeptide(L)'
;MGQTRERRRAGPPRAAGLLTVVAVALPLLLAPAADAAPAATPEYSASASSASAFAASVLRAVSTDPGRDVLLVYCLDPAHRAELVAAGTRLGVLDRRSPGPGRVLPAGADRPVTVEEWAGGPRSDDFARACSALMAAAAGTPGGAGEKKEKGWPAELLTSLPLLVAGALLTLAGQASERVNAERRANRQQLALGELTYRTAVGTYLAAYESEGYGDHAAVLAARETLTAPLARISGPAARRAEARRLTEGLPLARPLAAEDGGGFLGRQARLREAHGVRLRLDRELGALAGLDRRAVHWRWRTVRERFARRTPGGGA
;
A
#
# COMPACT_ATOMS: atom_id res chain seq x y z
N MET A 1 11.29 -20.42 -67.99
CA MET A 1 11.60 -21.75 -67.41
C MET A 1 12.25 -21.48 -66.05
N GLY A 2 11.71 -21.80 -64.88
CA GLY A 2 10.62 -22.68 -64.47
C GLY A 2 11.08 -23.31 -63.17
N GLN A 3 10.55 -22.88 -62.03
CA GLN A 3 10.43 -23.71 -60.82
C GLN A 3 9.60 -22.99 -59.74
N THR A 4 8.31 -23.31 -59.77
CA THR A 4 7.37 -23.27 -58.67
C THR A 4 7.77 -24.28 -57.59
N ARG A 5 7.87 -23.88 -56.32
CA ARG A 5 7.71 -24.82 -55.19
C ARG A 5 7.22 -24.16 -53.90
N GLU A 6 5.93 -24.37 -53.66
CA GLU A 6 5.40 -25.02 -52.45
C GLU A 6 5.38 -24.23 -51.13
N ARG A 7 4.41 -23.32 -51.03
CA ARG A 7 3.88 -22.81 -49.76
C ARG A 7 3.16 -23.94 -49.00
N ARG A 8 3.79 -24.49 -47.96
CA ARG A 8 3.09 -25.29 -46.94
C ARG A 8 2.31 -24.36 -46.01
N ARG A 9 0.97 -24.45 -46.09
CA ARG A 9 0.03 -23.85 -45.13
C ARG A 9 0.02 -24.71 -43.86
N ALA A 10 0.58 -24.19 -42.77
CA ALA A 10 0.31 -24.70 -41.42
C ALA A 10 -0.96 -24.02 -40.89
N GLY A 11 -2.02 -24.81 -40.66
CA GLY A 11 -3.25 -24.34 -40.05
C GLY A 11 -3.08 -24.07 -38.55
N PRO A 12 -3.90 -23.20 -37.95
CA PRO A 12 -3.86 -22.95 -36.51
C PRO A 12 -4.51 -24.11 -35.74
N PRO A 13 -3.91 -24.60 -34.64
CA PRO A 13 -4.60 -25.51 -33.74
C PRO A 13 -5.72 -24.76 -32.99
N ARG A 14 -6.89 -25.38 -32.98
CA ARG A 14 -8.08 -24.98 -32.22
C ARG A 14 -7.84 -25.12 -30.71
N ALA A 15 -8.55 -24.25 -29.99
CA ALA A 15 -8.57 -24.10 -28.54
C ALA A 15 -8.85 -25.40 -27.76
N ALA A 16 -8.19 -25.53 -26.61
CA ALA A 16 -8.73 -26.22 -25.45
C ALA A 16 -8.53 -25.30 -24.24
N GLY A 17 -9.63 -24.77 -23.72
CA GLY A 17 -9.64 -24.00 -22.48
C GLY A 17 -9.41 -24.91 -21.30
N LEU A 18 -8.27 -24.74 -20.63
CA LEU A 18 -8.02 -25.28 -19.31
C LEU A 18 -8.20 -24.12 -18.31
N LEU A 19 -9.33 -24.15 -17.61
CA LEU A 19 -9.55 -23.41 -16.37
C LEU A 19 -8.60 -23.97 -15.32
N THR A 20 -7.41 -23.40 -15.21
CA THR A 20 -6.48 -23.70 -14.11
C THR A 20 -6.92 -22.89 -12.89
N VAL A 21 -7.54 -23.57 -11.93
CA VAL A 21 -7.70 -23.06 -10.56
C VAL A 21 -6.31 -23.02 -9.95
N VAL A 22 -5.72 -21.82 -9.85
CA VAL A 22 -4.45 -21.62 -9.16
C VAL A 22 -4.72 -21.70 -7.66
N ALA A 23 -4.52 -22.89 -7.09
CA ALA A 23 -4.35 -23.05 -5.66
C ALA A 23 -3.02 -22.40 -5.27
N VAL A 24 -3.09 -21.24 -4.62
CA VAL A 24 -1.92 -20.59 -4.03
C VAL A 24 -1.56 -21.35 -2.74
N ALA A 25 -0.67 -22.33 -2.87
CA ALA A 25 0.06 -22.88 -1.73
C ALA A 25 1.15 -21.88 -1.32
N LEU A 26 0.99 -21.27 -0.14
CA LEU A 26 2.06 -20.50 0.51
C LEU A 26 3.09 -21.49 1.08
N PRO A 27 4.38 -21.42 0.72
CA PRO A 27 5.42 -22.05 1.52
C PRO A 27 5.74 -21.15 2.71
N LEU A 28 5.48 -21.66 3.91
CA LEU A 28 6.11 -21.22 5.15
C LEU A 28 7.62 -21.53 5.04
N LEU A 29 8.41 -20.51 4.70
CA LEU A 29 9.86 -20.55 4.85
C LEU A 29 10.23 -20.04 6.25
N LEU A 30 10.38 -21.00 7.16
CA LEU A 30 11.25 -20.86 8.33
C LEU A 30 12.70 -20.81 7.83
N ALA A 31 13.43 -19.76 8.20
CA ALA A 31 14.90 -19.74 8.11
C ALA A 31 15.48 -19.50 9.51
N PRO A 32 16.63 -20.13 9.82
CA PRO A 32 17.14 -20.30 11.16
C PRO A 32 17.89 -19.05 11.67
N ALA A 33 17.86 -18.88 13.00
CA ALA A 33 18.72 -17.97 13.74
C ALA A 33 20.18 -18.46 13.61
N ALA A 34 21.04 -17.61 13.04
CA ALA A 34 22.48 -17.78 13.12
C ALA A 34 22.98 -16.94 14.29
N ASP A 35 23.57 -17.64 15.26
CA ASP A 35 24.42 -17.10 16.32
C ASP A 35 25.59 -16.31 15.70
N ALA A 36 25.77 -15.07 16.16
CA ALA A 36 27.03 -14.36 16.04
C ALA A 36 27.27 -13.57 17.33
N ALA A 37 28.15 -14.12 18.16
CA ALA A 37 28.71 -13.50 19.36
C ALA A 37 29.70 -12.35 19.00
N PRO A 38 30.05 -11.48 19.97
CA PRO A 38 30.41 -10.09 19.71
C PRO A 38 31.91 -9.86 19.58
N ALA A 39 32.30 -8.83 18.81
CA ALA A 39 33.65 -8.27 18.86
C ALA A 39 33.63 -6.73 18.74
N ALA A 40 34.07 -6.10 19.83
CA ALA A 40 34.71 -4.80 19.96
C ALA A 40 34.09 -3.57 19.26
N THR A 41 33.46 -2.71 20.07
CA THR A 41 33.25 -1.29 19.77
C THR A 41 34.37 -0.46 20.42
N PRO A 42 34.95 0.54 19.73
CA PRO A 42 35.56 1.68 20.39
C PRO A 42 34.48 2.71 20.72
N GLU A 43 34.59 3.24 21.93
CA GLU A 43 33.77 4.29 22.51
C GLU A 43 33.83 5.57 21.68
N TYR A 44 32.68 6.00 21.15
CA TYR A 44 32.43 7.39 20.76
C TYR A 44 31.07 7.80 21.32
N SER A 45 31.07 8.00 22.64
CA SER A 45 29.98 8.66 23.35
C SER A 45 30.11 10.17 23.17
N ALA A 46 29.19 10.79 22.44
CA ALA A 46 28.47 11.98 22.92
C ALA A 46 27.50 12.52 21.84
N SER A 47 26.32 12.93 22.32
CA SER A 47 25.40 13.89 21.69
C SER A 47 24.61 13.46 20.45
N ALA A 48 23.68 12.51 20.62
CA ALA A 48 22.52 12.38 19.72
C ALA A 48 21.28 11.82 20.44
N SER A 49 20.96 12.28 21.66
CA SER A 49 19.85 11.73 22.46
C SER A 49 18.62 12.64 22.58
N SER A 50 18.54 13.75 21.84
CA SER A 50 17.47 14.76 22.07
C SER A 50 16.46 14.92 20.93
N ALA A 51 16.62 14.22 19.80
CA ALA A 51 15.74 14.42 18.63
C ALA A 51 14.58 13.41 18.52
N SER A 52 14.58 12.33 19.31
CA SER A 52 13.62 11.21 19.14
C SER A 52 12.30 11.36 19.91
N ALA A 53 12.15 12.38 20.76
CA ALA A 53 10.95 12.55 21.59
C ALA A 53 9.82 13.37 20.91
N PHE A 54 10.12 14.18 19.90
CA PHE A 54 9.11 15.03 19.23
C PHE A 54 8.33 14.30 18.13
N ALA A 55 8.87 13.23 17.55
CA ALA A 55 8.18 12.45 16.51
C ALA A 55 7.04 11.57 17.06
N ALA A 56 7.07 11.23 18.35
CA ALA A 56 6.02 10.42 18.99
C ALA A 56 4.74 11.23 19.33
N SER A 57 4.83 12.56 19.44
CA SER A 57 3.71 13.40 19.87
C SER A 57 2.82 13.89 18.73
N VAL A 58 3.29 13.86 17.48
CA VAL A 58 2.53 14.28 16.29
C VAL A 58 1.74 13.13 15.64
N LEU A 59 2.05 11.87 15.97
CA LEU A 59 1.29 10.69 15.53
C LEU A 59 -0.01 10.46 16.31
N ARG A 60 -0.33 11.34 17.27
CA ARG A 60 -1.66 11.40 17.91
C ARG A 60 -2.60 12.39 17.21
N ALA A 61 -2.32 12.70 15.94
CA ALA A 61 -3.26 13.34 15.04
C ALA A 61 -4.40 12.37 14.74
N VAL A 62 -5.52 12.59 15.44
CA VAL A 62 -6.90 12.20 15.14
C VAL A 62 -7.01 11.50 13.79
N SER A 63 -6.98 10.17 13.80
CA SER A 63 -7.51 9.41 12.69
C SER A 63 -9.01 9.70 12.63
N THR A 64 -9.41 10.66 11.79
CA THR A 64 -10.78 10.77 11.29
C THR A 64 -11.01 9.58 10.38
N ASP A 65 -11.10 8.41 10.99
CA ASP A 65 -11.58 7.21 10.32
C ASP A 65 -13.10 7.37 10.22
N PRO A 66 -13.65 7.58 9.01
CA PRO A 66 -15.10 7.73 8.84
C PRO A 66 -15.88 6.52 9.35
N GLY A 67 -15.25 5.33 9.46
CA GLY A 67 -15.86 4.17 10.09
C GLY A 67 -16.09 4.35 11.60
N ARG A 68 -15.22 5.11 12.28
CA ARG A 68 -15.33 5.39 13.71
C ARG A 68 -16.51 6.33 14.02
N ASP A 69 -16.77 7.29 13.16
CA ASP A 69 -17.87 8.24 13.32
C ASP A 69 -19.24 7.55 13.17
N VAL A 70 -19.36 6.61 12.22
CA VAL A 70 -20.60 5.82 12.02
C VAL A 70 -20.90 4.93 13.23
N LEU A 71 -19.89 4.25 13.76
CA LEU A 71 -20.03 3.41 14.96
C LEU A 71 -20.43 4.22 16.19
N LEU A 72 -19.85 5.41 16.35
CA LEU A 72 -20.16 6.31 17.45
C LEU A 72 -21.63 6.76 17.41
N VAL A 73 -22.14 7.15 16.24
CA VAL A 73 -23.55 7.55 16.08
C VAL A 73 -24.48 6.39 16.43
N TYR A 74 -24.22 5.18 15.93
CA TYR A 74 -25.05 4.01 16.23
C TYR A 74 -25.07 3.67 17.73
N CYS A 75 -23.92 3.66 18.39
CA CYS A 75 -23.81 3.27 19.79
C CYS A 75 -24.28 4.34 20.79
N LEU A 76 -24.34 5.62 20.38
CA LEU A 76 -24.88 6.70 21.21
C LEU A 76 -26.40 6.88 21.08
N ASP A 77 -27.02 6.26 20.07
CA ASP A 77 -28.46 6.27 19.87
C ASP A 77 -29.18 5.71 21.12
N PRO A 78 -30.15 6.46 21.72
CA PRO A 78 -30.95 6.00 22.85
C PRO A 78 -31.55 4.60 22.69
N ALA A 79 -31.91 4.18 21.47
CA ALA A 79 -32.48 2.87 21.18
C ALA A 79 -31.50 1.72 21.50
N HIS A 80 -30.19 1.94 21.36
CA HIS A 80 -29.15 0.92 21.51
C HIS A 80 -28.42 0.98 22.86
N ARG A 81 -28.72 1.98 23.70
CA ARG A 81 -28.02 2.18 24.98
C ARG A 81 -28.13 1.01 25.94
N ALA A 82 -29.31 0.38 26.04
CA ALA A 82 -29.49 -0.78 26.92
C ALA A 82 -28.62 -1.97 26.48
N GLU A 83 -28.54 -2.20 25.16
CA GLU A 83 -27.75 -3.27 24.56
C GLU A 83 -26.24 -2.99 24.69
N LEU A 84 -25.83 -1.73 24.54
CA LEU A 84 -24.46 -1.29 24.78
C LEU A 84 -24.03 -1.53 26.23
N VAL A 85 -24.89 -1.19 27.21
CA VAL A 85 -24.62 -1.44 28.63
C VAL A 85 -24.54 -2.93 28.93
N ALA A 86 -25.42 -3.74 28.34
CA ALA A 86 -25.38 -5.19 28.46
C ALA A 86 -24.08 -5.78 27.87
N ALA A 87 -23.67 -5.31 26.69
CA ALA A 87 -22.41 -5.72 26.06
C ALA A 87 -21.20 -5.33 26.92
N GLY A 88 -21.16 -4.09 27.42
CA GLY A 88 -20.09 -3.61 28.30
C GLY A 88 -20.00 -4.39 29.63
N THR A 89 -21.14 -4.77 30.20
CA THR A 89 -21.20 -5.58 31.42
C THR A 89 -20.72 -7.01 31.18
N ARG A 90 -21.09 -7.62 30.04
CA ARG A 90 -20.64 -8.98 29.65
C ARG A 90 -19.13 -9.03 29.37
N LEU A 91 -18.58 -7.97 28.79
CA LEU A 91 -17.15 -7.83 28.54
C LEU A 91 -16.34 -7.46 29.80
N GLY A 92 -17.01 -7.17 30.92
CA GLY A 92 -16.36 -6.76 32.16
C GLY A 92 -15.74 -5.36 32.11
N VAL A 93 -16.09 -4.53 31.11
CA VAL A 93 -15.65 -3.13 31.02
C VAL A 93 -16.57 -2.18 31.78
N LEU A 94 -17.81 -2.62 32.07
CA LEU A 94 -18.74 -1.95 32.98
C LEU A 94 -19.01 -2.84 34.21
N ASP A 95 -19.19 -2.21 35.37
CA ASP A 95 -19.64 -2.86 36.60
C ASP A 95 -21.12 -3.24 36.48
N ARG A 96 -21.50 -4.39 37.05
CA ARG A 96 -22.88 -4.90 37.06
C ARG A 96 -23.85 -3.98 37.80
N ARG A 97 -23.33 -3.10 38.66
CA ARG A 97 -24.09 -2.06 39.38
C ARG A 97 -24.34 -0.79 38.54
N SER A 98 -24.08 -0.84 37.24
CA SER A 98 -24.35 0.30 36.34
C SER A 98 -25.82 0.73 36.44
N PRO A 99 -26.09 2.03 36.70
CA PRO A 99 -27.43 2.50 37.07
C PRO A 99 -28.46 2.52 35.93
N GLY A 100 -28.04 2.35 34.67
CA GLY A 100 -28.97 2.13 33.56
C GLY A 100 -28.42 2.56 32.19
N PRO A 101 -29.27 2.59 31.15
CA PRO A 101 -28.86 2.87 29.78
C PRO A 101 -28.29 4.29 29.56
N GLY A 102 -28.67 5.28 30.39
CA GLY A 102 -28.16 6.65 30.27
C GLY A 102 -26.92 6.94 31.12
N ARG A 103 -26.60 6.09 32.10
CA ARG A 103 -25.48 6.28 33.03
C ARG A 103 -24.83 4.95 33.36
N VAL A 104 -23.54 4.85 33.12
CA VAL A 104 -22.76 3.63 33.25
C VAL A 104 -21.72 3.78 34.35
N LEU A 105 -21.36 2.67 34.98
CA LEU A 105 -20.28 2.62 35.95
C LEU A 105 -19.11 1.82 35.33
N PRO A 106 -18.07 2.47 34.79
CA PRO A 106 -16.91 1.77 34.26
C PRO A 106 -16.26 0.88 35.31
N ALA A 107 -15.73 -0.28 34.91
CA ALA A 107 -15.15 -1.25 35.84
C ALA A 107 -13.99 -0.64 36.64
N GLY A 108 -14.10 -0.64 37.98
CA GLY A 108 -13.10 -0.02 38.87
C GLY A 108 -13.21 1.50 39.01
N ALA A 109 -14.30 2.12 38.53
CA ALA A 109 -14.64 3.50 38.85
C ALA A 109 -15.63 3.56 40.01
N ASP A 110 -15.53 4.59 40.84
CA ASP A 110 -16.41 4.78 42.01
C ASP A 110 -17.65 5.64 41.71
N ARG A 111 -17.68 6.30 40.54
CA ARG A 111 -18.74 7.23 40.16
C ARG A 111 -19.35 6.88 38.79
N PRO A 112 -20.68 6.85 38.67
CA PRO A 112 -21.34 6.71 37.38
C PRO A 112 -21.13 7.93 36.48
N VAL A 113 -20.83 7.67 35.22
CA VAL A 113 -20.66 8.65 34.14
C VAL A 113 -21.77 8.48 33.11
N THR A 114 -22.03 9.51 32.31
CA THR A 114 -22.92 9.38 31.13
C THR A 114 -22.27 8.54 30.04
N VAL A 115 -23.06 7.99 29.11
CA VAL A 115 -22.53 7.20 27.99
C VAL A 115 -21.64 8.08 27.09
N GLU A 116 -22.01 9.35 26.92
CA GLU A 116 -21.28 10.36 26.16
C GLU A 116 -19.93 10.69 26.81
N GLU A 117 -19.90 10.87 28.14
CA GLU A 117 -18.64 11.04 28.89
C GLU A 117 -17.75 9.80 28.84
N TRP A 118 -18.35 8.60 28.85
CA TRP A 118 -17.59 7.36 28.71
C TRP A 118 -16.96 7.23 27.32
N ALA A 119 -17.68 7.62 26.27
CA ALA A 119 -17.20 7.60 24.89
C ALA A 119 -16.09 8.63 24.61
N GLY A 120 -16.19 9.83 25.19
CA GLY A 120 -15.22 10.92 25.02
C GLY A 120 -14.10 10.95 26.06
N GLY A 121 -14.17 10.14 27.10
CA GLY A 121 -13.28 10.20 28.25
C GLY A 121 -12.01 9.34 28.14
N PRO A 122 -11.22 9.27 29.22
CA PRO A 122 -9.98 8.48 29.27
C PRO A 122 -10.14 6.97 29.03
N ARG A 123 -11.38 6.46 29.06
CA ARG A 123 -11.73 5.04 28.82
C ARG A 123 -12.50 4.84 27.52
N SER A 124 -12.27 5.71 26.53
CA SER A 124 -12.90 5.62 25.21
C SER A 124 -12.64 4.28 24.50
N ASP A 125 -11.53 3.61 24.80
CA ASP A 125 -11.19 2.31 24.22
C ASP A 125 -12.08 1.18 24.75
N ASP A 126 -12.47 1.25 26.02
CA ASP A 126 -13.42 0.34 26.65
C ASP A 126 -14.81 0.50 26.03
N PHE A 127 -15.22 1.76 25.78
CA PHE A 127 -16.45 2.08 25.04
C PHE A 127 -16.40 1.51 23.62
N ALA A 128 -15.30 1.74 22.87
CA ALA A 128 -15.14 1.24 21.51
C ALA A 128 -15.23 -0.29 21.45
N ARG A 129 -14.64 -0.99 22.43
CA ARG A 129 -14.74 -2.44 22.55
C ARG A 129 -16.18 -2.91 22.79
N ALA A 130 -16.92 -2.27 23.71
CA ALA A 130 -18.33 -2.59 23.95
C ALA A 130 -19.21 -2.33 22.71
N CYS A 131 -18.99 -1.20 22.03
CA CYS A 131 -19.69 -0.84 20.81
C CYS A 131 -19.42 -1.84 19.66
N SER A 132 -18.18 -2.29 19.49
CA SER A 132 -17.84 -3.33 18.50
C SER A 132 -18.52 -4.67 18.78
N ALA A 133 -18.65 -5.06 20.06
CA ALA A 133 -19.32 -6.30 20.45
C ALA A 133 -20.84 -6.22 20.25
N LEU A 134 -21.44 -5.06 20.51
CA LEU A 134 -22.83 -4.78 20.20
C LEU A 134 -23.10 -4.93 18.70
N MET A 135 -22.27 -4.30 17.85
CA MET A 135 -22.40 -4.40 16.39
C MET A 135 -22.20 -5.83 15.88
N ALA A 136 -21.28 -6.59 16.47
CA ALA A 136 -21.09 -7.99 16.13
C ALA A 136 -22.32 -8.85 16.51
N ALA A 137 -22.95 -8.57 17.65
CA ALA A 137 -24.18 -9.24 18.06
C ALA A 137 -25.36 -8.89 17.13
N ALA A 138 -25.49 -7.62 16.74
CA ALA A 138 -26.51 -7.17 15.80
C ALA A 138 -26.31 -7.79 14.40
N ALA A 139 -25.07 -7.88 13.93
CA ALA A 139 -24.73 -8.52 12.65
C ALA A 139 -24.91 -10.05 12.67
N GLY A 140 -24.78 -10.67 13.85
CA GLY A 140 -24.89 -12.11 14.06
C GLY A 140 -26.30 -12.63 14.34
N THR A 141 -27.33 -11.77 14.29
CA THR A 141 -28.72 -12.18 14.52
C THR A 141 -29.42 -12.37 13.16
N PRO A 142 -29.37 -13.55 12.52
CA PRO A 142 -30.26 -13.85 11.42
C PRO A 142 -31.70 -13.77 11.96
N GLY A 143 -32.53 -12.96 11.29
CA GLY A 143 -33.83 -12.50 11.79
C GLY A 143 -34.63 -13.56 12.56
N GLY A 144 -34.88 -13.27 13.84
CA GLY A 144 -35.80 -14.04 14.66
C GLY A 144 -37.24 -13.86 14.21
N ALA A 145 -37.82 -14.96 13.72
CA ALA A 145 -39.21 -15.38 13.84
C ALA A 145 -40.32 -14.44 13.31
N GLY A 146 -40.68 -14.65 12.04
CA GLY A 146 -42.09 -14.83 11.72
C GLY A 146 -42.45 -16.31 11.86
N GLU A 147 -43.10 -16.70 12.95
CA GLU A 147 -43.71 -18.03 13.10
C GLU A 147 -44.76 -18.25 11.99
N LYS A 148 -44.39 -18.81 10.84
CA LYS A 148 -45.36 -19.36 9.89
C LYS A 148 -44.83 -20.63 9.24
N LYS A 149 -45.37 -21.74 9.75
CA LYS A 149 -45.60 -23.04 9.11
C LYS A 149 -44.38 -23.72 8.50
N GLU A 150 -44.05 -24.86 9.10
CA GLU A 150 -43.28 -25.98 8.55
C GLU A 150 -43.46 -26.14 7.02
N LYS A 151 -42.61 -25.45 6.27
CA LYS A 151 -42.26 -25.78 4.89
C LYS A 151 -40.75 -25.88 4.88
N GLY A 152 -40.28 -27.12 4.94
CA GLY A 152 -38.90 -27.54 4.71
C GLY A 152 -37.82 -26.47 4.89
N TRP A 153 -37.25 -26.41 6.10
CA TRP A 153 -36.01 -25.70 6.44
C TRP A 153 -34.88 -25.76 5.39
N PRO A 154 -34.65 -26.85 4.61
CA PRO A 154 -33.56 -26.83 3.63
C PRO A 154 -33.84 -25.91 2.43
N ALA A 155 -35.10 -25.66 2.09
CA ALA A 155 -35.46 -24.78 0.96
C ALA A 155 -35.21 -23.29 1.29
N GLU A 156 -35.46 -22.89 2.54
CA GLU A 156 -35.19 -21.54 3.05
C GLU A 156 -33.69 -21.28 3.23
N LEU A 157 -32.93 -22.30 3.62
CA LEU A 157 -31.48 -22.24 3.72
C LEU A 157 -30.82 -22.10 2.33
N LEU A 158 -31.32 -22.82 1.33
CA LEU A 158 -30.83 -22.74 -0.05
C LEU A 158 -31.08 -21.38 -0.71
N THR A 159 -32.17 -20.71 -0.34
CA THR A 159 -32.49 -19.37 -0.87
C THR A 159 -31.72 -18.24 -0.18
N SER A 160 -31.30 -18.42 1.08
CA SER A 160 -30.47 -17.44 1.82
C SER A 160 -28.96 -17.63 1.65
N LEU A 161 -28.51 -18.82 1.22
CA LEU A 161 -27.10 -19.11 0.90
C LEU A 161 -26.41 -18.07 -0.01
N PRO A 162 -26.99 -17.59 -1.14
CA PRO A 162 -26.32 -16.62 -2.00
C PRO A 162 -26.05 -15.26 -1.31
N LEU A 163 -26.92 -14.83 -0.37
CA LEU A 163 -26.71 -13.61 0.40
C LEU A 163 -25.55 -13.76 1.40
N LEU A 164 -25.44 -14.92 2.07
CA LEU A 164 -24.31 -15.23 2.94
C LEU A 164 -22.99 -15.30 2.17
N VAL A 165 -22.98 -15.97 1.00
CA VAL A 165 -21.80 -16.05 0.13
C VAL A 165 -21.42 -14.66 -0.37
N ALA A 166 -22.37 -13.83 -0.78
CA ALA A 166 -22.10 -12.46 -1.18
C ALA A 166 -21.50 -11.62 -0.04
N GLY A 167 -22.02 -11.74 1.18
CA GLY A 167 -21.47 -11.09 2.37
C GLY A 167 -20.03 -11.52 2.67
N ALA A 168 -19.75 -12.83 2.63
CA ALA A 168 -18.40 -13.36 2.84
C ALA A 168 -17.41 -12.87 1.77
N LEU A 169 -17.82 -12.85 0.49
CA LEU A 169 -17.01 -12.34 -0.60
C LEU A 169 -16.74 -10.84 -0.47
N LEU A 170 -17.72 -10.05 -0.02
CA LEU A 170 -17.55 -8.62 0.24
C LEU A 170 -16.55 -8.36 1.37
N THR A 171 -16.62 -9.13 2.46
CA THR A 171 -15.66 -9.04 3.58
C THR A 171 -14.24 -9.42 3.13
N LEU A 172 -14.09 -10.49 2.35
CA LEU A 172 -12.80 -10.88 1.77
C LEU A 172 -12.26 -9.81 0.82
N ALA A 173 -13.13 -9.19 0.00
CA ALA A 173 -12.75 -8.09 -0.87
C ALA A 173 -12.31 -6.85 -0.07
N GLY A 174 -12.97 -6.56 1.05
CA GLY A 174 -12.57 -5.52 2.00
C GLY A 174 -11.16 -5.72 2.53
N GLN A 175 -10.88 -6.88 3.13
CA GLN A 175 -9.56 -7.23 3.66
C GLN A 175 -8.46 -7.25 2.59
N ALA A 176 -8.77 -7.78 1.41
CA ALA A 176 -7.84 -7.75 0.28
C ALA A 176 -7.53 -6.31 -0.16
N SER A 177 -8.54 -5.44 -0.18
CA SER A 177 -8.36 -4.03 -0.56
C SER A 177 -7.46 -3.27 0.41
N GLU A 178 -7.57 -3.52 1.72
CA GLU A 178 -6.74 -2.88 2.74
C GLU A 178 -5.28 -3.29 2.60
N ARG A 179 -5.00 -4.59 2.42
CA ARG A 179 -3.64 -5.09 2.19
C ARG A 179 -3.01 -4.46 0.96
N VAL A 180 -3.74 -4.44 -0.17
CA VAL A 180 -3.26 -3.82 -1.41
C VAL A 180 -3.02 -2.32 -1.23
N ASN A 181 -3.87 -1.62 -0.48
CA ASN A 181 -3.70 -0.19 -0.20
C ASN A 181 -2.52 0.07 0.74
N ALA A 182 -2.28 -0.80 1.74
CA ALA A 182 -1.13 -0.74 2.62
C ALA A 182 0.18 -0.93 1.84
N GLU A 183 0.27 -1.98 1.02
CA GLU A 183 1.41 -2.23 0.13
C GLU A 183 1.68 -1.05 -0.82
N ARG A 184 0.61 -0.47 -1.39
CA ARG A 184 0.74 0.73 -2.23
C ARG A 184 1.28 1.93 -1.47
N ARG A 185 0.80 2.18 -0.25
CA ARG A 185 1.29 3.28 0.60
C ARG A 185 2.78 3.07 0.94
N ALA A 186 3.16 1.86 1.35
CA ALA A 186 4.54 1.52 1.64
C ALA A 186 5.44 1.69 0.39
N ASN A 187 5.00 1.21 -0.77
CA ASN A 187 5.77 1.35 -2.01
C ASN A 187 5.90 2.82 -2.45
N ARG A 188 4.87 3.64 -2.26
CA ARG A 188 4.95 5.10 -2.52
C ARG A 188 5.96 5.77 -1.61
N GLN A 189 5.96 5.44 -0.31
CA GLN A 189 6.94 5.97 0.64
C GLN A 189 8.37 5.57 0.26
N GLN A 190 8.58 4.30 -0.12
CA GLN A 190 9.89 3.82 -0.60
C GLN A 190 10.35 4.53 -1.87
N LEU A 191 9.44 4.77 -2.83
CA LEU A 191 9.75 5.52 -4.05
C LEU A 191 10.10 6.97 -3.75
N ALA A 192 9.34 7.65 -2.88
CA ALA A 192 9.60 9.04 -2.50
C ALA A 192 10.94 9.19 -1.76
N LEU A 193 11.24 8.27 -0.85
CA LEU A 193 12.53 8.23 -0.15
C LEU A 193 13.68 7.96 -1.13
N GLY A 194 13.54 6.96 -2.00
CA GLY A 194 14.55 6.63 -3.01
C GLY A 194 14.80 7.78 -3.99
N GLU A 195 13.75 8.49 -4.40
CA GLU A 195 13.83 9.69 -5.25
C GLU A 195 14.63 10.80 -4.56
N LEU A 196 14.31 11.11 -3.30
CA LEU A 196 15.01 12.14 -2.53
C LEU A 196 16.49 11.79 -2.35
N THR A 197 16.79 10.56 -1.95
CA THR A 197 18.18 10.08 -1.76
C THR A 197 18.95 10.15 -3.07
N TYR A 198 18.33 9.74 -4.19
CA TYR A 198 18.96 9.82 -5.50
C TYR A 198 19.18 11.26 -5.97
N ARG A 199 18.21 12.17 -5.81
CA ARG A 199 18.39 13.60 -6.11
C ARG A 199 19.55 14.20 -5.31
N THR A 200 19.62 13.87 -4.02
CA THR A 200 20.67 14.37 -3.13
C THR A 200 22.04 13.87 -3.57
N ALA A 201 22.19 12.56 -3.80
CA ALA A 201 23.44 11.96 -4.26
C ALA A 201 23.91 12.54 -5.61
N VAL A 202 22.99 12.69 -6.57
CA VAL A 202 23.29 13.31 -7.86
C VAL A 202 23.68 14.79 -7.69
N GLY A 203 22.98 15.54 -6.84
CA GLY A 203 23.30 16.93 -6.54
C GLY A 203 24.72 17.10 -6.00
N THR A 204 25.10 16.28 -5.01
CA THR A 204 26.44 16.26 -4.44
C THR A 204 27.50 15.89 -5.47
N TYR A 205 27.26 14.84 -6.26
CA TYR A 205 28.18 14.41 -7.33
C TYR A 205 28.40 15.50 -8.38
N LEU A 206 27.31 16.13 -8.86
CA LEU A 206 27.40 17.18 -9.87
C LEU A 206 28.10 18.44 -9.32
N ALA A 207 27.88 18.80 -8.06
CA ALA A 207 28.58 19.93 -7.44
C ALA A 207 30.11 19.67 -7.37
N ALA A 208 30.53 18.47 -6.97
CA ALA A 208 31.95 18.08 -6.97
C ALA A 208 32.54 18.04 -8.38
N TYR A 209 31.79 17.49 -9.34
CA TYR A 209 32.20 17.44 -10.75
C TYR A 209 32.40 18.85 -11.35
N GLU A 210 31.56 19.82 -10.98
CA GLU A 210 31.69 21.21 -11.45
C GLU A 210 32.96 21.90 -10.90
N SER A 211 33.30 21.67 -9.63
CA SER A 211 34.49 22.25 -8.99
C SER A 211 35.77 21.54 -9.40
N GLU A 212 35.83 20.23 -9.20
CA GLU A 212 37.07 19.43 -9.21
C GLU A 212 37.23 18.60 -10.50
N GLY A 213 36.15 18.40 -11.27
CA GLY A 213 36.16 17.55 -12.47
C GLY A 213 36.05 16.06 -12.19
N TYR A 214 36.12 15.66 -10.92
CA TYR A 214 35.81 14.32 -10.43
C TYR A 214 34.90 14.41 -9.21
N GLY A 215 34.15 13.35 -8.96
CA GLY A 215 33.29 13.22 -7.79
C GLY A 215 33.09 11.75 -7.45
N ASP A 216 32.79 11.45 -6.19
CA ASP A 216 32.47 10.08 -5.79
C ASP A 216 31.15 9.63 -6.44
N HIS A 217 31.25 8.75 -7.44
CA HIS A 217 30.12 8.19 -8.16
C HIS A 217 29.47 7.01 -7.42
N ALA A 218 30.13 6.44 -6.41
CA ALA A 218 29.62 5.28 -5.69
C ALA A 218 28.30 5.58 -4.97
N ALA A 219 28.19 6.76 -4.35
CA ALA A 219 26.96 7.21 -3.71
C ALA A 219 25.79 7.34 -4.69
N VAL A 220 26.05 7.79 -5.93
CA VAL A 220 25.04 7.89 -7.00
C VAL A 220 24.56 6.51 -7.43
N LEU A 221 25.48 5.55 -7.59
CA LEU A 221 25.13 4.17 -7.94
C LEU A 221 24.30 3.48 -6.86
N ALA A 222 24.70 3.60 -5.59
CA ALA A 222 23.97 3.04 -4.46
C ALA A 222 22.55 3.64 -4.35
N ALA A 223 22.43 4.95 -4.51
CA ALA A 223 21.14 5.63 -4.51
C ALA A 223 20.26 5.23 -5.71
N ARG A 224 20.88 5.05 -6.90
CA ARG A 224 20.19 4.54 -8.09
C ARG A 224 19.63 3.15 -7.83
N GLU A 225 20.42 2.24 -7.29
CA GLU A 225 19.99 0.86 -7.00
C GLU A 225 18.87 0.81 -5.95
N THR A 226 18.95 1.69 -4.94
CA THR A 226 17.88 1.86 -3.94
C THR A 226 16.56 2.31 -4.57
N LEU A 227 16.60 3.15 -5.61
CA LEU A 227 15.41 3.61 -6.34
C LEU A 227 14.91 2.59 -7.36
N THR A 228 15.78 1.82 -8.01
CA THR A 228 15.37 0.82 -9.02
C THR A 228 14.67 -0.39 -8.39
N ALA A 229 15.03 -0.79 -7.17
CA ALA A 229 14.39 -1.89 -6.45
C ALA A 229 12.85 -1.72 -6.27
N PRO A 230 12.33 -0.62 -5.71
CA PRO A 230 10.89 -0.39 -5.61
C PRO A 230 10.21 -0.19 -6.98
N LEU A 231 10.91 0.38 -7.97
CA LEU A 231 10.39 0.49 -9.35
C LEU A 231 10.14 -0.89 -9.98
N ALA A 232 11.04 -1.85 -9.77
CA ALA A 232 10.90 -3.22 -10.26
C ALA A 232 9.72 -3.96 -9.61
N ARG A 233 9.35 -3.59 -8.38
CA ARG A 233 8.22 -4.15 -7.63
C ARG A 233 6.86 -3.53 -7.99
N ILE A 234 6.80 -2.57 -8.92
CA ILE A 234 5.53 -1.94 -9.30
C ILE A 234 4.59 -2.97 -9.93
N SER A 235 3.53 -3.28 -9.19
CA SER A 235 2.42 -4.12 -9.65
C SER A 235 1.41 -3.32 -10.48
N GLY A 236 0.72 -4.03 -11.39
CA GLY A 236 -0.43 -3.48 -12.12
C GLY A 236 -0.44 -3.77 -13.63
N PRO A 237 -1.22 -2.99 -14.40
CA PRO A 237 -1.35 -3.15 -15.84
C PRO A 237 -0.01 -3.11 -16.57
N ALA A 238 0.09 -3.82 -17.71
CA ALA A 238 1.34 -3.94 -18.46
C ALA A 238 1.95 -2.59 -18.86
N ALA A 239 1.13 -1.60 -19.25
CA ALA A 239 1.60 -0.27 -19.60
C ALA A 239 2.30 0.44 -18.42
N ARG A 240 1.81 0.25 -17.18
CA ARG A 240 2.42 0.82 -15.98
C ARG A 240 3.78 0.16 -15.68
N ARG A 241 3.87 -1.16 -15.83
CA ARG A 241 5.12 -1.90 -15.64
C ARG A 241 6.16 -1.56 -16.71
N ALA A 242 5.72 -1.38 -17.95
CA ALA A 242 6.60 -0.93 -19.03
C ALA A 242 7.13 0.50 -18.77
N GLU A 243 6.28 1.41 -18.31
CA GLU A 243 6.69 2.76 -17.89
C GLU A 243 7.73 2.71 -16.77
N ALA A 244 7.48 1.93 -15.72
CA ALA A 244 8.42 1.77 -14.60
C ALA A 244 9.78 1.24 -15.06
N ARG A 245 9.80 0.26 -15.97
CA ARG A 245 11.05 -0.25 -16.57
C ARG A 245 11.78 0.81 -17.39
N ARG A 246 11.05 1.56 -18.24
CA ARG A 246 11.65 2.67 -19.00
C ARG A 246 12.29 3.70 -18.07
N LEU A 247 11.64 4.02 -16.96
CA LEU A 247 12.18 4.96 -15.98
C LEU A 247 13.46 4.40 -15.35
N THR A 248 13.48 3.14 -14.91
CA THR A 248 14.68 2.47 -14.40
C THR A 248 15.86 2.53 -15.39
N GLU A 249 15.59 2.28 -16.67
CA GLU A 249 16.59 2.32 -17.74
C GLU A 249 17.01 3.76 -18.10
N GLY A 250 16.10 4.72 -17.97
CA GLY A 250 16.29 6.13 -18.30
C GLY A 250 16.93 6.98 -17.21
N LEU A 251 17.03 6.49 -15.96
CA LEU A 251 17.70 7.20 -14.87
C LEU A 251 19.14 7.56 -15.27
N PRO A 252 19.53 8.85 -15.22
CA PRO A 252 20.85 9.30 -15.66
C PRO A 252 21.99 8.78 -14.78
N LEU A 253 23.24 9.08 -15.17
CA LEU A 253 24.43 8.76 -14.37
C LEU A 253 24.56 7.26 -14.00
N ALA A 254 24.12 6.36 -14.89
CA ALA A 254 24.46 4.94 -14.79
C ALA A 254 25.97 4.69 -14.92
N ARG A 255 26.69 5.68 -15.48
CA ARG A 255 28.14 5.77 -15.56
C ARG A 255 28.56 7.16 -15.06
N PRO A 256 29.79 7.32 -14.55
CA PRO A 256 30.32 8.64 -14.21
C PRO A 256 30.41 9.52 -15.46
N LEU A 257 30.30 10.84 -15.27
CA LEU A 257 30.58 11.82 -16.32
C LEU A 257 32.06 11.79 -16.69
N ALA A 258 32.35 12.07 -17.95
CA ALA A 258 33.72 12.12 -18.42
C ALA A 258 34.46 13.28 -17.73
N ALA A 259 35.68 13.04 -17.26
CA ALA A 259 36.57 14.12 -16.81
C ALA A 259 37.32 14.76 -17.98
N GLU A 260 37.40 14.04 -19.11
CA GLU A 260 38.23 14.36 -20.26
C GLU A 260 37.43 14.22 -21.56
N ASP A 261 37.78 15.04 -22.55
CA ASP A 261 37.27 14.95 -23.93
C ASP A 261 38.44 15.14 -24.89
N GLY A 262 38.56 14.23 -25.87
CA GLY A 262 39.63 14.28 -26.87
C GLY A 262 41.07 14.23 -26.33
N GLY A 263 41.30 13.62 -25.16
CA GLY A 263 42.63 13.48 -24.55
C GLY A 263 43.09 14.66 -23.68
N GLY A 264 42.19 15.60 -23.38
CA GLY A 264 42.44 16.69 -22.43
C GLY A 264 41.32 16.84 -21.40
N PHE A 265 41.63 17.42 -20.24
CA PHE A 265 40.65 17.71 -19.21
C PHE A 265 39.56 18.67 -19.74
N LEU A 266 38.30 18.33 -19.47
CA LEU A 266 37.18 19.19 -19.79
C LEU A 266 37.31 20.52 -19.03
N GLY A 267 37.25 21.63 -19.75
CA GLY A 267 37.22 22.96 -19.14
C GLY A 267 35.96 23.17 -18.28
N ARG A 268 36.05 24.06 -17.28
CA ARG A 268 34.95 24.33 -16.31
C ARG A 268 33.60 24.62 -16.97
N GLN A 269 33.58 25.39 -18.06
CA GLN A 269 32.35 25.71 -18.79
C GLN A 269 31.72 24.49 -19.48
N ALA A 270 32.53 23.56 -20.00
CA ALA A 270 32.02 22.32 -20.57
C ALA A 270 31.39 21.46 -19.47
N ARG A 271 32.06 21.33 -18.31
CA ARG A 271 31.54 20.60 -17.15
C ARG A 271 30.22 21.18 -16.64
N LEU A 272 30.11 22.51 -16.52
CA LEU A 272 28.88 23.18 -16.12
C LEU A 272 27.71 22.90 -17.09
N ARG A 273 27.97 22.93 -18.40
CA ARG A 273 26.94 22.63 -19.41
C ARG A 273 26.49 21.17 -19.34
N GLU A 274 27.44 20.24 -19.19
CA GLU A 274 27.12 18.81 -19.07
C GLU A 274 26.34 18.52 -17.79
N ALA A 275 26.79 19.04 -16.64
CA ALA A 275 26.09 18.92 -15.36
C ALA A 275 24.67 19.52 -15.42
N HIS A 276 24.49 20.68 -16.06
CA HIS A 276 23.17 21.26 -16.27
C HIS A 276 22.27 20.37 -17.14
N GLY A 277 22.82 19.79 -18.23
CA GLY A 277 22.09 18.83 -19.07
C GLY A 277 21.63 17.60 -18.31
N VAL A 278 22.45 17.09 -17.39
CA VAL A 278 22.09 15.98 -16.50
C VAL A 278 20.97 16.38 -15.54
N ARG A 279 21.04 17.56 -14.91
CA ARG A 279 19.96 18.07 -14.02
C ARG A 279 18.62 18.14 -14.74
N LEU A 280 18.58 18.72 -15.94
CA LEU A 280 17.36 18.79 -16.74
C LEU A 280 16.79 17.41 -17.10
N ARG A 281 17.66 16.45 -17.43
CA ARG A 281 17.23 15.07 -17.70
C ARG A 281 16.71 14.40 -16.44
N LEU A 282 17.39 14.57 -15.31
CA LEU A 282 16.99 14.06 -14.01
C LEU A 282 15.58 14.58 -13.64
N ASP A 283 15.35 15.89 -13.71
CA ASP A 283 14.06 16.49 -13.37
C ASP A 283 12.93 15.96 -14.25
N ARG A 284 13.20 15.72 -15.54
CA ARG A 284 12.22 15.13 -16.46
C ARG A 284 11.87 13.69 -16.08
N GLU A 285 12.88 12.84 -15.86
CA GLU A 285 12.66 11.42 -15.53
C GLU A 285 12.02 11.27 -14.13
N LEU A 286 12.45 12.05 -13.15
CA LEU A 286 11.86 12.03 -11.81
C LEU A 286 10.46 12.64 -11.80
N GLY A 287 10.19 13.67 -12.61
CA GLY A 287 8.84 14.19 -12.82
C GLY A 287 7.88 13.13 -13.39
N ALA A 288 8.39 12.19 -14.20
CA ALA A 288 7.60 11.07 -14.70
C ALA A 288 7.33 9.99 -13.65
N LEU A 289 8.11 9.89 -12.56
CA LEU A 289 7.81 9.02 -11.41
C LEU A 289 6.48 9.39 -10.75
N ALA A 290 6.20 10.69 -10.57
CA ALA A 290 4.91 11.15 -10.07
C ALA A 290 3.74 10.71 -10.97
N GLY A 291 3.99 10.55 -12.28
CA GLY A 291 3.04 10.00 -13.25
C GLY A 291 2.67 8.54 -12.99
N LEU A 292 3.54 7.74 -12.38
CA LEU A 292 3.26 6.33 -12.02
C LEU A 292 2.17 6.18 -10.97
N ASP A 293 1.87 7.24 -10.21
CA ASP A 293 0.83 7.23 -9.18
C ASP A 293 -0.57 7.55 -9.68
N ARG A 294 -0.74 7.82 -10.99
CA ARG A 294 -2.06 8.01 -11.59
C ARG A 294 -3.00 6.83 -11.33
N ARG A 295 -4.30 7.14 -11.19
CA ARG A 295 -5.37 6.17 -10.88
C ARG A 295 -5.29 4.92 -11.77
N ALA A 296 -5.62 3.75 -11.20
CA ALA A 296 -5.58 2.47 -11.91
C ALA A 296 -6.38 2.46 -13.23
N VAL A 297 -7.48 3.22 -13.28
CA VAL A 297 -8.33 3.40 -14.48
C VAL A 297 -7.54 3.97 -15.65
N HIS A 298 -6.67 4.97 -15.41
CA HIS A 298 -5.82 5.57 -16.45
C HIS A 298 -4.88 4.52 -17.08
N TRP A 299 -4.24 3.70 -16.25
CA TRP A 299 -3.33 2.65 -16.72
C TRP A 299 -4.06 1.50 -17.43
N ARG A 300 -5.28 1.16 -16.97
CA ARG A 300 -6.14 0.18 -17.66
C ARG A 300 -6.54 0.69 -19.04
N TRP A 301 -7.02 1.91 -19.14
CA TRP A 301 -7.37 2.54 -20.41
C TRP A 301 -6.17 2.58 -21.37
N ARG A 302 -5.00 3.00 -20.90
CA ARG A 302 -3.78 3.01 -21.71
C ARG A 302 -3.40 1.62 -22.22
N THR A 303 -3.50 0.61 -21.36
CA THR A 303 -3.24 -0.79 -21.75
C THR A 303 -4.21 -1.26 -22.83
N VAL A 304 -5.48 -0.90 -22.74
CA VAL A 304 -6.50 -1.23 -23.76
C VAL A 304 -6.18 -0.52 -25.08
N ARG A 305 -5.85 0.78 -25.04
CA ARG A 305 -5.49 1.57 -26.22
C ARG A 305 -4.27 1.00 -26.95
N GLU A 306 -3.21 0.63 -26.21
CA GLU A 306 -2.01 0.01 -26.77
C GLU A 306 -2.26 -1.38 -27.38
N ARG A 307 -3.28 -2.11 -26.89
CA ARG A 307 -3.70 -3.38 -27.52
C ARG A 307 -4.45 -3.13 -28.81
N PHE A 308 -5.31 -2.11 -28.86
CA PHE A 308 -6.01 -1.74 -30.10
C PHE A 308 -5.05 -1.25 -31.17
N ALA A 309 -4.10 -0.37 -30.83
CA ALA A 309 -3.09 0.13 -31.76
C ALA A 309 -2.23 -0.99 -32.37
N ARG A 310 -1.94 -2.06 -31.60
CA ARG A 310 -1.23 -3.25 -32.10
C ARG A 310 -2.08 -4.18 -32.96
N ARG A 311 -3.41 -4.13 -32.80
CA ARG A 311 -4.36 -4.98 -33.52
C ARG A 311 -4.85 -4.37 -34.82
N THR A 312 -4.68 -3.07 -35.03
CA THR A 312 -4.86 -2.45 -36.34
C THR A 312 -3.71 -2.97 -37.21
N PRO A 313 -3.95 -3.99 -38.05
CA PRO A 313 -2.93 -4.40 -39.01
C PRO A 313 -2.74 -3.18 -39.92
N GLY A 314 -1.52 -2.91 -40.35
CA GLY A 314 -1.27 -1.82 -41.27
C GLY A 314 -2.29 -1.85 -42.40
N GLY A 315 -3.16 -0.84 -42.45
CA GLY A 315 -3.54 -0.23 -43.71
C GLY A 315 -2.29 0.42 -44.27
N GLY A 316 -1.31 -0.43 -44.62
CA GLY A 316 -0.19 -0.06 -45.46
C GLY A 316 -0.75 0.03 -46.86
N ALA A 317 -0.99 1.26 -47.29
CA ALA A 317 -0.86 1.64 -48.68
C ALA A 317 0.61 1.59 -49.08
#